data_AF-A0A3D0WUX1-F1
#
_entry.id   AF-A0A3D0WUX1-F1
#
_cell.length_a   1.000
_cell.length_b   1.000
_cell.length_c   1.000
_cell.angle_alpha   90.00
_cell.angle_beta   90.00
_cell.angle_gamma   90.00
#
_symmetry.space_group_name_H-M   'P 1'
#
loop_
_entity.id
_entity.type
_entity.pdbx_description
1 polymer ?
#
loop_
_entity_poly.entity_id
_entity_poly.type
_entity_poly.pdbx_seq_one_letter_code
_entity_poly.pdbx_strand_id
1 'polypeptide(L)'
;LRQLDESRYVRLDKFTVRSLELISTINEGGKSLLDILDKTISPMGSRMLRRWMVFPLKDVRPIEERLDVVENFFRETALKELLEEKLSLIGDLERIISKAAVGRISPREVVQLKVALTAIEPVREAFLSSENAGLQEMGRKLDPCFVIRDRIEREIFPDPPALLNKGGVIKKGVNGQLDELREIAYSGKDYLLQLQQRKSTETGIPSLKIAFNNVFGYYIEVRNTHKDKVPETWIRKQTLVSAERYITEELKEYEEKILGAEEKIVSLETQLYNALVESLIEYIPTIQGNATVMARADCLLSFAKIARENKYIRPEINESDAIDIKSGRHPVIEKQLPHDEPYIANDVYLDRDSQQIIIITGPNMAGKSALLRQTALITIMAQIGSFVPAESAKIGLVDKIFTRVGASDNISLGESTFMVEMNEAANIINNISERSLVLFDELGRGTSTYDGISIAWSIVEYIHEHPRAKAKTLFATHYHELNEMEKSFKRIKNYNVAVKEIDNKVIFLRKLVPGGSEHSFGIHVAKMAGMPQSITKRSEAILEQMETANRRQGIKKPIKDIVEKREGYQLSFFQLDDPVLSQVRDEILNLDVNNLTPIEALNKLNEIKKIVKG
;
A
#
# COMPACT_ATOMS: atom_id res chain seq x y z
N LEU A 1 -6.37 20.76 -1.64
CA LEU A 1 -5.22 19.95 -1.18
C LEU A 1 -5.07 20.17 0.32
N ARG A 2 -5.28 19.14 1.15
CA ARG A 2 -5.12 19.25 2.61
C ARG A 2 -3.61 19.12 2.90
N GLN A 3 -3.01 20.14 3.49
CA GLN A 3 -1.60 20.12 3.89
C GLN A 3 -1.40 18.93 4.85
N LEU A 4 -0.49 18.02 4.49
CA LEU A 4 -0.15 16.88 5.34
C LEU A 4 0.67 17.39 6.52
N ASP A 5 0.15 17.22 7.72
CA ASP A 5 0.84 17.56 8.95
C ASP A 5 1.88 16.46 9.25
N GLU A 6 3.13 16.71 8.89
CA GLU A 6 4.25 15.77 9.07
C GLU A 6 4.45 15.35 10.54
N SER A 7 3.93 16.13 11.49
CA SER A 7 4.00 15.80 12.92
C SER A 7 3.12 14.60 13.29
N ARG A 8 2.07 14.29 12.53
CA ARG A 8 1.08 13.26 12.89
C ARG A 8 1.40 11.86 12.42
N TYR A 9 2.21 11.74 11.37
CA TYR A 9 2.42 10.46 10.69
C TYR A 9 3.89 10.10 10.56
N VAL A 10 4.19 8.80 10.67
CA VAL A 10 5.53 8.23 10.46
C VAL A 10 6.02 8.59 9.07
N ARG A 11 7.23 9.13 8.97
CA ARG A 11 7.83 9.44 7.67
C ARG A 11 8.29 8.14 7.03
N LEU A 12 7.68 7.81 5.90
CA LEU A 12 8.09 6.74 5.00
C LEU A 12 8.44 7.38 3.65
N ASP A 13 9.66 7.23 3.18
CA ASP A 13 10.00 7.68 1.83
C ASP A 13 9.49 6.69 0.77
N LYS A 14 9.45 7.15 -0.49
CA LYS A 14 8.96 6.34 -1.62
C LYS A 14 9.74 5.03 -1.74
N PHE A 15 11.05 5.07 -1.46
CA PHE A 15 11.90 3.89 -1.48
C PHE A 15 11.47 2.88 -0.42
N THR A 16 11.25 3.32 0.83
CA THR A 16 10.78 2.49 1.94
C THR A 16 9.43 1.85 1.66
N VAL A 17 8.47 2.62 1.13
CA VAL A 17 7.15 2.08 0.75
C VAL A 17 7.28 0.97 -0.30
N ARG A 18 8.17 1.15 -1.29
CA ARG A 18 8.42 0.17 -2.36
C ARG A 18 9.20 -1.05 -1.86
N SER A 19 10.26 -0.81 -1.08
CA SER A 19 11.18 -1.83 -0.57
C SER A 19 10.52 -2.79 0.42
N LEU A 20 9.63 -2.26 1.25
CA LEU A 20 8.77 -3.04 2.15
C LEU A 20 7.55 -3.64 1.44
N GLU A 21 7.35 -3.37 0.15
CA GLU A 21 6.21 -3.82 -0.64
C GLU A 21 4.87 -3.55 0.09
N LEU A 22 4.69 -2.34 0.62
CA LEU A 22 3.51 -2.01 1.45
C LEU A 22 2.21 -2.00 0.66
N ILE A 23 2.24 -1.45 -0.55
CA ILE A 23 1.06 -1.23 -1.40
C ILE A 23 1.10 -2.06 -2.69
N SER A 24 2.29 -2.31 -3.22
CA SER A 24 2.52 -2.98 -4.50
C SER A 24 3.82 -3.76 -4.45
N THR A 25 3.91 -4.84 -5.22
CA THR A 25 5.11 -5.67 -5.31
C THR A 25 6.08 -5.16 -6.37
N ILE A 26 7.34 -5.57 -6.23
CA ILE A 26 8.38 -5.33 -7.24
C ILE A 26 8.35 -6.44 -8.31
N ASN A 27 7.96 -7.65 -7.92
CA ASN A 27 7.93 -8.83 -8.77
C ASN A 27 6.51 -9.15 -9.27
N GLU A 28 6.41 -9.63 -10.51
CA GLU A 28 5.16 -10.16 -11.06
C GLU A 28 4.70 -11.40 -10.28
N GLY A 29 3.41 -11.48 -9.95
CA GLY A 29 2.85 -12.57 -9.15
C GLY A 29 3.13 -12.49 -7.64
N GLY A 30 3.86 -11.47 -7.17
CA GLY A 30 4.06 -11.21 -5.74
C GLY A 30 2.77 -10.73 -5.03
N LYS A 31 2.80 -10.75 -3.69
CA LYS A 31 1.78 -10.09 -2.85
C LYS A 31 2.44 -9.02 -1.98
N SER A 32 1.78 -7.87 -1.86
CA SER A 32 2.15 -6.78 -0.97
C SER A 32 1.59 -6.99 0.43
N LEU A 33 2.01 -6.17 1.40
CA LEU A 33 1.37 -6.19 2.72
C LEU A 33 -0.12 -5.81 2.64
N LEU A 34 -0.49 -4.85 1.79
CA LEU A 34 -1.87 -4.46 1.58
C LEU A 34 -2.73 -5.65 1.09
N ASP A 35 -2.21 -6.51 0.19
CA ASP A 35 -2.94 -7.69 -0.29
C ASP A 35 -3.22 -8.71 0.83
N ILE A 36 -2.43 -8.69 1.90
CA ILE A 36 -2.66 -9.52 3.09
C ILE A 36 -3.67 -8.84 4.02
N LEU A 37 -3.53 -7.55 4.27
CA LEU A 37 -4.32 -6.83 5.28
C LEU A 37 -5.70 -6.38 4.78
N ASP A 38 -5.90 -6.20 3.47
CA ASP A 38 -7.14 -5.69 2.89
C ASP A 38 -8.18 -6.82 2.71
N LYS A 39 -9.06 -6.90 3.71
CA LYS A 39 -10.32 -7.68 3.75
C LYS A 39 -11.51 -6.74 3.93
N THR A 40 -11.35 -5.49 3.50
CA THR A 40 -12.44 -4.51 3.55
C THR A 40 -13.56 -4.90 2.58
N ILE A 41 -14.78 -4.53 2.93
CA ILE A 41 -15.98 -4.88 2.17
C ILE A 41 -16.34 -3.76 1.19
N SER A 42 -16.13 -2.51 1.61
CA SER A 42 -16.50 -1.34 0.85
C SER A 42 -15.30 -0.73 0.10
N PRO A 43 -15.50 -0.16 -1.11
CA PRO A 43 -14.43 0.53 -1.82
C PRO A 43 -13.84 1.72 -1.05
N MET A 44 -14.66 2.41 -0.24
CA MET A 44 -14.20 3.50 0.63
C MET A 44 -13.30 2.99 1.77
N GLY A 45 -13.58 1.81 2.33
CA GLY A 45 -12.72 1.11 3.27
C GLY A 45 -11.36 0.79 2.66
N SER A 46 -11.32 0.13 1.49
CA SER A 46 -10.06 -0.21 0.80
C SER A 46 -9.18 1.01 0.51
N ARG A 47 -9.80 2.12 0.04
CA ARG A 47 -9.08 3.39 -0.16
C ARG A 47 -8.51 3.96 1.13
N MET A 48 -9.27 3.90 2.22
CA MET A 48 -8.81 4.37 3.53
C MET A 48 -7.67 3.49 4.07
N LEU A 49 -7.77 2.18 3.94
CA LEU A 49 -6.74 1.24 4.38
C LEU A 49 -5.43 1.47 3.64
N ARG A 50 -5.49 1.59 2.31
CA ARG A 50 -4.34 1.95 1.48
C ARG A 50 -3.67 3.24 1.97
N ARG A 51 -4.45 4.23 2.41
CA ARG A 51 -3.93 5.46 2.99
C ARG A 51 -3.26 5.21 4.36
N TRP A 52 -3.87 4.42 5.24
CA TRP A 52 -3.27 4.10 6.55
C TRP A 52 -1.91 3.40 6.41
N MET A 53 -1.76 2.54 5.39
CA MET A 53 -0.49 1.85 5.11
C MET A 53 0.70 2.79 4.90
N VAL A 54 0.48 3.98 4.32
CA VAL A 54 1.54 4.97 4.04
C VAL A 54 1.56 6.13 5.02
N PHE A 55 0.59 6.19 5.93
CA PHE A 55 0.52 7.19 7.00
C PHE A 55 0.29 6.53 8.37
N PRO A 56 1.24 5.72 8.88
CA PRO A 56 1.17 5.21 10.26
C PRO A 56 1.19 6.35 11.26
N LEU A 57 0.58 6.17 12.43
CA LEU A 57 0.40 7.23 13.43
C LEU A 57 1.63 7.40 14.33
N LYS A 58 1.84 8.61 14.84
CA LYS A 58 2.96 8.97 15.75
C LYS A 58 2.57 9.18 17.22
N ASP A 59 1.31 8.96 17.58
CA ASP A 59 0.79 9.16 18.94
C ASP A 59 0.18 7.85 19.43
N VAL A 60 0.48 7.49 20.68
CA VAL A 60 -0.03 6.27 21.31
C VAL A 60 -1.56 6.28 21.36
N ARG A 61 -2.20 7.41 21.73
CA ARG A 61 -3.64 7.43 21.98
C ARG A 61 -4.47 7.04 20.75
N PRO A 62 -4.27 7.64 19.56
CA PRO A 62 -5.01 7.26 18.36
C PRO A 62 -4.71 5.82 17.89
N ILE A 63 -3.54 5.26 18.24
CA ILE A 63 -3.22 3.86 17.92
C ILE A 63 -4.00 2.93 18.86
N GLU A 64 -3.97 3.19 20.17
CA GLU A 64 -4.72 2.42 21.16
C GLU A 64 -6.23 2.46 20.91
N GLU A 65 -6.78 3.63 20.55
CA GLU A 65 -8.19 3.75 20.13
C GLU A 65 -8.54 2.83 18.95
N ARG A 66 -7.62 2.62 18.00
CA ARG A 66 -7.82 1.66 16.91
C ARG A 66 -7.73 0.23 17.41
N LEU A 67 -6.69 -0.09 18.20
CA LEU A 67 -6.49 -1.42 18.75
C LEU A 67 -7.66 -1.87 19.63
N ASP A 68 -8.26 -0.96 20.41
CA ASP A 68 -9.45 -1.22 21.22
C ASP A 68 -10.66 -1.64 20.38
N VAL A 69 -10.88 -0.96 19.27
CA VAL A 69 -11.98 -1.31 18.35
C VAL A 69 -11.69 -2.63 17.64
N VAL A 70 -10.43 -2.87 17.24
CA VAL A 70 -10.02 -4.15 16.64
C VAL A 70 -10.24 -5.30 17.64
N GLU A 71 -9.85 -5.13 18.90
CA GLU A 71 -10.08 -6.11 19.97
C GLU A 71 -11.58 -6.36 20.19
N ASN A 72 -12.41 -5.30 20.16
CA ASN A 72 -13.86 -5.45 20.28
C ASN A 72 -14.43 -6.31 19.14
N PHE A 73 -14.08 -6.00 17.88
CA PHE A 73 -14.50 -6.81 16.73
C PHE A 73 -13.89 -8.22 16.72
N PHE A 74 -12.73 -8.41 17.34
CA PHE A 74 -12.10 -9.71 17.49
C PHE A 74 -12.89 -10.62 18.44
N ARG A 75 -13.49 -10.05 19.50
CA ARG A 75 -14.27 -10.78 20.52
C ARG A 75 -15.76 -10.90 20.19
N GLU A 76 -16.40 -9.82 19.72
CA GLU A 76 -17.85 -9.73 19.51
C GLU A 76 -18.28 -10.16 18.09
N THR A 77 -18.62 -11.44 17.92
CA THR A 77 -19.01 -11.98 16.61
C THR A 77 -20.30 -11.35 16.05
N ALA A 78 -21.30 -11.08 16.89
CA ALA A 78 -22.60 -10.55 16.44
C ALA A 78 -22.49 -9.14 15.84
N LEU A 79 -21.72 -8.25 16.48
CA LEU A 79 -21.48 -6.90 15.96
C LEU A 79 -20.73 -6.94 14.63
N LYS A 80 -19.77 -7.85 14.50
CA LYS A 80 -19.05 -8.09 13.26
C LYS A 80 -20.02 -8.50 12.13
N GLU A 81 -20.84 -9.52 12.34
CA GLU A 81 -21.77 -10.03 11.32
C GLU A 81 -22.75 -8.95 10.86
N LEU A 82 -23.28 -8.18 11.81
CA LEU A 82 -24.11 -7.01 11.51
C LEU A 82 -23.36 -6.01 10.62
N LEU A 83 -22.14 -5.64 11.00
CA LEU A 83 -21.36 -4.65 10.25
C LEU A 83 -21.01 -5.16 8.84
N GLU A 84 -20.71 -6.44 8.66
CA GLU A 84 -20.44 -7.05 7.34
C GLU A 84 -21.65 -6.98 6.42
N GLU A 85 -22.83 -7.33 6.95
CA GLU A 85 -24.10 -7.25 6.21
C GLU A 85 -24.38 -5.80 5.79
N LYS A 86 -24.30 -4.86 6.74
CA LYS A 86 -24.64 -3.46 6.47
C LYS A 86 -23.63 -2.76 5.57
N LEU A 87 -22.32 -3.02 5.70
CA LEU A 87 -21.31 -2.49 4.78
C LEU A 87 -21.54 -2.90 3.33
N SER A 88 -21.97 -4.16 3.11
CA SER A 88 -22.29 -4.67 1.77
C SER A 88 -23.47 -3.90 1.14
N LEU A 89 -24.47 -3.53 1.95
CA LEU A 89 -25.61 -2.72 1.51
C LEU A 89 -25.26 -1.25 1.27
N ILE A 90 -24.34 -0.69 2.06
CA ILE A 90 -23.92 0.71 1.95
C ILE A 90 -23.14 0.97 0.65
N GLY A 91 -22.20 0.09 0.31
CA GLY A 91 -21.38 0.23 -0.89
C GLY A 91 -20.45 1.46 -0.87
N ASP A 92 -20.26 2.12 -2.02
CA ASP A 92 -19.37 3.28 -2.16
C ASP A 92 -20.10 4.62 -1.94
N LEU A 93 -20.50 4.86 -0.70
CA LEU A 93 -21.24 6.07 -0.30
C LEU A 93 -20.45 7.36 -0.61
N GLU A 94 -19.12 7.34 -0.44
CA GLU A 94 -18.23 8.46 -0.75
C GLU A 94 -18.32 8.89 -2.22
N ARG A 95 -18.33 7.92 -3.15
CA ARG A 95 -18.43 8.21 -4.58
C ARG A 95 -19.83 8.65 -5.00
N ILE A 96 -20.87 8.05 -4.42
CA ILE A 96 -22.27 8.41 -4.69
C ILE A 96 -22.52 9.87 -4.30
N ILE A 97 -22.15 10.27 -3.09
CA ILE A 97 -22.41 11.64 -2.63
C ILE A 97 -21.58 12.69 -3.39
N SER A 98 -20.38 12.32 -3.84
CA SER A 98 -19.55 13.19 -4.70
C SER A 98 -20.22 13.51 -6.05
N LYS A 99 -21.05 12.60 -6.59
CA LYS A 99 -21.84 12.86 -7.80
C LYS A 99 -23.03 13.77 -7.54
N ALA A 100 -23.66 13.66 -6.37
CA ALA A 100 -24.73 14.56 -5.96
C ALA A 100 -24.23 16.01 -5.85
N ALA A 101 -23.01 16.20 -5.33
CA ALA A 101 -22.36 17.52 -5.24
C ALA A 101 -22.22 18.26 -6.58
N VAL A 102 -22.10 17.53 -7.69
CA VAL A 102 -21.99 18.09 -9.05
C VAL A 102 -23.30 17.98 -9.85
N GLY A 103 -24.41 17.59 -9.21
CA GLY A 103 -25.72 17.44 -9.86
C GLY A 103 -25.81 16.30 -10.88
N ARG A 104 -24.89 15.32 -10.84
CA ARG A 104 -24.81 14.21 -11.82
C ARG A 104 -25.17 12.85 -11.24
N ILE A 105 -25.85 12.82 -10.09
CA ILE A 105 -26.34 11.59 -9.48
C ILE A 105 -27.53 11.04 -10.28
N SER A 106 -27.52 9.74 -10.59
CA SER A 106 -28.61 9.07 -11.29
C SER A 106 -29.74 8.62 -10.35
N PRO A 107 -30.97 8.42 -10.83
CA PRO A 107 -32.10 7.98 -9.99
C PRO A 107 -31.81 6.69 -9.21
N ARG A 108 -31.14 5.72 -9.84
CA ARG A 108 -30.71 4.48 -9.18
C ARG A 108 -29.70 4.72 -8.06
N GLU A 109 -28.79 5.67 -8.23
CA GLU A 109 -27.84 6.03 -7.19
C GLU A 109 -28.51 6.79 -6.04
N VAL A 110 -29.57 7.58 -6.31
CA VAL A 110 -30.39 8.19 -5.25
C VAL A 110 -31.10 7.11 -4.42
N VAL A 111 -31.63 6.06 -5.05
CA VAL A 111 -32.19 4.90 -4.33
C VAL A 111 -31.10 4.16 -3.55
N GLN A 112 -29.92 3.95 -4.13
CA GLN A 112 -28.78 3.34 -3.43
C GLN A 112 -28.34 4.17 -2.23
N LEU A 113 -28.37 5.51 -2.33
CA LEU A 113 -28.10 6.41 -1.22
C LEU A 113 -29.09 6.19 -0.08
N LYS A 114 -30.39 6.07 -0.39
CA LYS A 114 -31.42 5.73 0.62
C LYS A 114 -31.15 4.37 1.27
N VAL A 115 -30.80 3.34 0.49
CA VAL A 115 -30.45 2.02 1.02
C VAL A 115 -29.26 2.13 1.98
N ALA A 116 -28.21 2.87 1.61
CA ALA A 116 -27.05 3.10 2.46
C ALA A 116 -27.40 3.83 3.76
N LEU A 117 -28.19 4.90 3.68
CA LEU A 117 -28.66 5.66 4.85
C LEU A 117 -29.52 4.82 5.79
N THR A 118 -30.35 3.94 5.24
CA THR A 118 -31.16 2.98 6.02
C THR A 118 -30.26 1.95 6.73
N ALA A 119 -29.22 1.46 6.05
CA ALA A 119 -28.28 0.50 6.63
C ALA A 119 -27.37 1.08 7.73
N ILE A 120 -27.19 2.41 7.77
CA ILE A 120 -26.40 3.10 8.81
C ILE A 120 -27.09 3.08 10.18
N GLU A 121 -28.41 3.12 10.22
CA GLU A 121 -29.20 3.18 11.47
C GLU A 121 -28.88 2.01 12.44
N PRO A 122 -29.02 0.73 12.05
CA PRO A 122 -28.70 -0.37 12.97
C PRO A 122 -27.22 -0.42 13.36
N VAL A 123 -26.30 0.03 12.50
CA VAL A 123 -24.86 0.13 12.84
C VAL A 123 -24.65 1.19 13.91
N ARG A 124 -25.29 2.35 13.77
CA ARG A 124 -25.23 3.44 14.73
C ARG A 124 -25.74 2.99 16.10
N GLU A 125 -26.89 2.32 16.15
CA GLU A 125 -27.45 1.81 17.40
C GLU A 125 -26.51 0.81 18.07
N ALA A 126 -25.98 -0.15 17.31
CA ALA A 126 -25.04 -1.14 17.81
C ALA A 126 -23.76 -0.48 18.35
N PHE A 127 -23.21 0.51 17.65
CA PHE A 127 -22.04 1.27 18.08
C PHE A 127 -22.29 2.09 19.36
N LEU A 128 -23.46 2.71 19.49
CA LEU A 128 -23.84 3.45 20.70
C LEU A 128 -24.06 2.52 21.90
N SER A 129 -24.53 1.30 21.67
CA SER A 129 -24.76 0.28 22.71
C SER A 129 -23.50 -0.46 23.15
N SER A 130 -22.40 -0.35 22.39
CA SER A 130 -21.13 -1.00 22.72
C SER A 130 -20.52 -0.42 23.99
N GLU A 131 -19.82 -1.25 24.77
CA GLU A 131 -19.01 -0.79 25.92
C GLU A 131 -17.71 -0.09 25.48
N ASN A 132 -17.32 -0.21 24.21
CA ASN A 132 -16.11 0.40 23.67
C ASN A 132 -16.30 1.90 23.37
N ALA A 133 -15.53 2.76 24.03
CA ALA A 133 -15.62 4.21 23.86
C ALA A 133 -15.36 4.70 22.42
N GLY A 134 -14.45 4.04 21.69
CA GLY A 134 -14.16 4.36 20.29
C GLY A 134 -15.34 4.06 19.36
N LEU A 135 -16.05 2.95 19.58
CA LEU A 135 -17.28 2.63 18.87
C LEU A 135 -18.40 3.60 19.23
N GLN A 136 -18.58 3.93 20.51
CA GLN A 136 -19.58 4.94 20.91
C GLN A 136 -19.34 6.29 20.25
N GLU A 137 -18.08 6.75 20.17
CA GLU A 137 -17.73 7.98 19.47
C GLU A 137 -18.05 7.90 17.97
N MET A 138 -17.77 6.76 17.33
CA MET A 138 -18.16 6.52 15.93
C MET A 138 -19.68 6.55 15.77
N GLY A 139 -20.44 5.90 16.66
CA GLY A 139 -21.90 5.91 16.67
C GLY A 139 -22.49 7.31 16.82
N ARG A 140 -21.90 8.17 17.66
CA ARG A 140 -22.34 9.58 17.83
C ARG A 140 -22.13 10.42 16.57
N LYS A 141 -21.14 10.09 15.75
CA LYS A 141 -20.84 10.78 14.48
C LYS A 141 -21.67 10.28 13.31
N LEU A 142 -22.27 9.09 13.42
CA LEU A 142 -23.18 8.55 12.40
C LEU A 142 -24.54 9.24 12.49
N ASP A 143 -25.05 9.63 11.33
CA ASP A 143 -26.38 10.22 11.16
C ASP A 143 -27.12 9.48 10.04
N PRO A 144 -28.22 8.75 10.31
CA PRO A 144 -29.01 8.09 9.26
C PRO A 144 -29.69 9.06 8.29
N CYS A 145 -29.64 10.36 8.53
CA CYS A 145 -30.23 11.42 7.71
C CYS A 145 -31.72 11.16 7.42
N PHE A 146 -32.50 10.90 8.49
CA PHE A 146 -33.90 10.49 8.42
C PHE A 146 -34.75 11.31 7.45
N VAL A 147 -34.65 12.64 7.50
CA VAL A 147 -35.46 13.55 6.70
C VAL A 147 -35.27 13.32 5.19
N ILE A 148 -34.03 13.28 4.72
CA ILE A 148 -33.75 13.10 3.29
C ILE A 148 -33.93 11.65 2.84
N ARG A 149 -33.63 10.68 3.72
CA ARG A 149 -33.90 9.26 3.49
C ARG A 149 -35.38 9.02 3.23
N ASP A 150 -36.24 9.52 4.13
CA ASP A 150 -37.69 9.32 4.05
C ASP A 150 -38.29 10.12 2.88
N ARG A 151 -37.70 11.28 2.54
CA ARG A 151 -38.05 12.03 1.34
C ARG A 151 -37.76 11.23 0.07
N ILE A 152 -36.57 10.62 -0.06
CA ILE A 152 -36.24 9.77 -1.21
C ILE A 152 -37.21 8.59 -1.29
N GLU A 153 -37.51 7.94 -0.17
CA GLU A 153 -38.48 6.84 -0.13
C GLU A 153 -39.86 7.30 -0.61
N ARG A 154 -40.34 8.47 -0.21
CA ARG A 154 -41.65 8.99 -0.64
C ARG A 154 -41.66 9.41 -2.11
N GLU A 155 -40.57 10.00 -2.60
CA GLU A 155 -40.56 10.69 -3.89
C GLU A 155 -40.10 9.81 -5.07
N ILE A 156 -39.24 8.82 -4.86
CA ILE A 156 -38.60 8.05 -5.94
C ILE A 156 -39.10 6.60 -5.97
N PHE A 157 -39.38 6.07 -7.16
CA PHE A 157 -39.75 4.66 -7.33
C PHE A 157 -38.63 3.71 -6.84
N PRO A 158 -38.95 2.53 -6.28
CA PRO A 158 -37.92 1.62 -5.76
C PRO A 158 -36.97 1.05 -6.82
N ASP A 159 -37.44 0.86 -8.06
CA ASP A 159 -36.62 0.46 -9.20
C ASP A 159 -36.75 1.49 -10.33
N PRO A 160 -36.10 2.66 -10.21
CA PRO A 160 -36.16 3.68 -11.24
C PRO A 160 -35.20 3.33 -12.39
N PRO A 161 -35.45 3.85 -13.60
CA PRO A 161 -34.49 3.70 -14.69
C PRO A 161 -33.16 4.41 -14.38
N ALA A 162 -32.09 3.95 -15.02
CA ALA A 162 -30.77 4.57 -14.87
C ALA A 162 -30.71 6.00 -15.44
N LEU A 163 -31.52 6.30 -16.46
CA LEU A 163 -31.58 7.61 -17.11
C LEU A 163 -32.91 8.28 -16.81
N LEU A 164 -32.85 9.54 -16.38
CA LEU A 164 -34.01 10.35 -16.03
C LEU A 164 -34.97 10.56 -17.21
N ASN A 165 -34.42 10.69 -18.43
CA ASN A 165 -35.21 10.93 -19.64
C ASN A 165 -36.09 9.73 -20.07
N LYS A 166 -35.97 8.57 -19.43
CA LYS A 166 -36.85 7.42 -19.68
C LYS A 166 -38.17 7.50 -18.91
N GLY A 167 -38.33 8.49 -18.03
CA GLY A 167 -39.53 8.67 -17.20
C GLY A 167 -39.71 7.57 -16.15
N GLY A 168 -40.74 7.68 -15.30
CA GLY A 168 -41.02 6.68 -14.28
C GLY A 168 -40.05 6.72 -13.10
N VAL A 169 -39.47 7.90 -12.82
CA VAL A 169 -38.58 8.11 -11.68
C VAL A 169 -39.37 8.51 -10.42
N ILE A 170 -40.32 9.43 -10.57
CA ILE A 170 -41.09 10.01 -9.46
C ILE A 170 -42.31 9.15 -9.12
N LYS A 171 -42.53 8.82 -7.84
CA LYS A 171 -43.70 8.03 -7.37
C LYS A 171 -45.04 8.72 -7.64
N LYS A 172 -46.12 7.92 -7.74
CA LYS A 172 -47.50 8.43 -7.77
C LYS A 172 -47.82 9.11 -6.43
N GLY A 173 -48.57 10.21 -6.45
CA GLY A 173 -48.96 10.98 -5.27
C GLY A 173 -47.98 12.07 -4.85
N VAL A 174 -46.83 12.19 -5.52
CA VAL A 174 -45.83 13.25 -5.25
C VAL A 174 -46.26 14.59 -5.84
N ASN A 175 -46.89 14.55 -7.02
CA ASN A 175 -47.36 15.75 -7.70
C ASN A 175 -48.65 15.42 -8.48
N GLY A 176 -49.74 16.12 -8.15
CA GLY A 176 -51.05 15.87 -8.76
C GLY A 176 -51.08 16.11 -10.27
N GLN A 177 -50.38 17.15 -10.75
CA GLN A 177 -50.31 17.44 -12.19
C GLN A 177 -49.57 16.33 -12.95
N LEU A 178 -48.50 15.79 -12.38
CA LEU A 178 -47.77 14.66 -12.97
C LEU A 178 -48.66 13.42 -13.05
N ASP A 179 -49.46 13.17 -12.01
CA ASP A 179 -50.38 12.03 -11.98
C ASP A 179 -51.51 12.18 -13.02
N GLU A 180 -52.10 13.37 -13.14
CA GLU A 180 -53.09 13.69 -14.18
C GLU A 180 -52.52 13.51 -15.60
N LEU A 181 -51.32 14.02 -15.85
CA LEU A 181 -50.64 13.87 -17.14
C LEU A 181 -50.37 12.40 -17.48
N ARG A 182 -49.96 11.60 -16.49
CA ARG A 182 -49.78 10.15 -16.64
C ARG A 182 -51.10 9.48 -17.00
N GLU A 183 -52.19 9.83 -16.33
CA GLU A 183 -53.52 9.27 -16.64
C GLU A 183 -53.98 9.63 -18.07
N ILE A 184 -53.69 10.83 -18.56
CA ILE A 184 -53.93 11.22 -19.96
C ILE A 184 -53.10 10.36 -20.93
N ALA A 185 -51.82 10.15 -20.64
CA ALA A 185 -50.94 9.34 -21.49
C ALA A 185 -51.34 7.85 -21.49
N TYR A 186 -51.74 7.28 -20.35
CA TYR A 186 -52.20 5.90 -20.24
C TYR A 186 -53.56 5.69 -20.91
N SER A 187 -54.55 6.53 -20.61
CA SER A 187 -55.86 6.45 -21.25
C SER A 187 -55.79 6.67 -22.77
N GLY A 188 -54.86 7.52 -23.23
CA GLY A 188 -54.56 7.67 -24.65
C GLY A 188 -54.08 6.37 -25.29
N LYS A 189 -53.22 5.59 -24.60
CA LYS A 189 -52.75 4.28 -25.10
C LYS A 189 -53.85 3.23 -25.12
N ASP A 190 -54.71 3.20 -24.10
CA ASP A 190 -55.89 2.32 -24.10
C ASP A 190 -56.87 2.68 -25.22
N TYR A 191 -57.04 3.97 -25.49
CA TYR A 191 -57.81 4.44 -26.63
C TYR A 191 -57.23 3.96 -27.97
N LEU A 192 -55.91 4.00 -28.15
CA LEU A 192 -55.27 3.49 -29.37
C LEU A 192 -55.54 1.99 -29.59
N LEU A 193 -55.58 1.20 -28.52
CA LEU A 193 -55.95 -0.23 -28.62
C LEU A 193 -57.41 -0.42 -29.07
N GLN A 194 -58.33 0.37 -28.49
CA GLN A 194 -59.74 0.35 -28.89
C GLN A 194 -59.93 0.84 -30.33
N LEU A 195 -59.21 1.90 -30.73
CA LEU A 195 -59.21 2.44 -32.08
C LEU A 195 -58.72 1.39 -33.08
N GLN A 196 -57.65 0.66 -32.76
CA GLN A 196 -57.14 -0.43 -33.59
C GLN A 196 -58.21 -1.51 -33.82
N GLN A 197 -58.86 -1.98 -32.75
CA GLN A 197 -59.90 -3.01 -32.85
C GLN A 197 -61.10 -2.54 -33.67
N ARG A 198 -61.56 -1.30 -33.40
CA ARG A 198 -62.67 -0.69 -34.14
C ARG A 198 -62.34 -0.56 -35.63
N LYS A 199 -61.18 0.00 -35.98
CA LYS A 199 -60.75 0.17 -37.38
C LYS A 199 -60.51 -1.17 -38.08
N SER A 200 -60.00 -2.17 -37.38
CA SER A 200 -59.84 -3.53 -37.92
C SER A 200 -61.19 -4.16 -38.27
N THR A 201 -62.19 -3.98 -37.40
CA THR A 201 -63.56 -4.49 -37.61
C THR A 201 -64.28 -3.74 -38.74
N GLU A 202 -64.22 -2.40 -38.75
CA GLU A 202 -64.85 -1.54 -39.78
C GLU A 202 -64.33 -1.82 -41.19
N THR A 203 -63.02 -2.06 -41.33
CA THR A 203 -62.37 -2.26 -42.64
C THR A 203 -62.25 -3.72 -43.06
N GLY A 204 -62.51 -4.66 -42.14
CA GLY A 204 -62.26 -6.09 -42.38
C GLY A 204 -60.78 -6.42 -42.61
N ILE A 205 -59.88 -5.67 -41.97
CA ILE A 205 -58.42 -5.84 -42.05
C ILE A 205 -57.91 -6.37 -40.70
N PRO A 206 -57.81 -7.71 -40.51
CA PRO A 206 -57.38 -8.30 -39.25
C PRO A 206 -55.89 -8.07 -38.94
N SER A 207 -55.09 -7.73 -39.95
CA SER A 207 -53.65 -7.48 -39.81
C SER A 207 -53.28 -6.03 -39.46
N LEU A 208 -54.28 -5.16 -39.27
CA LEU A 208 -54.12 -3.74 -38.95
C LEU A 208 -53.43 -3.57 -37.60
N LYS A 209 -52.36 -2.78 -37.57
CA LYS A 209 -51.64 -2.43 -36.34
C LYS A 209 -51.47 -0.94 -36.21
N ILE A 210 -51.69 -0.40 -35.01
CA ILE A 210 -51.27 0.96 -34.68
C ILE A 210 -49.89 0.85 -34.02
N ALA A 211 -48.91 1.57 -34.56
CA ALA A 211 -47.53 1.57 -34.06
C ALA A 211 -46.95 2.99 -34.06
N PHE A 212 -45.83 3.18 -33.36
CA PHE A 212 -45.15 4.46 -33.22
C PHE A 212 -43.75 4.42 -33.85
N ASN A 213 -43.33 5.52 -34.47
CA ASN A 213 -41.97 5.73 -34.95
C ASN A 213 -41.53 7.17 -34.66
N ASN A 214 -40.27 7.33 -34.24
CA ASN A 214 -39.69 8.62 -33.87
C ASN A 214 -39.71 9.70 -34.99
N VAL A 215 -39.83 9.33 -36.26
CA VAL A 215 -39.81 10.24 -37.41
C VAL A 215 -41.20 10.70 -37.82
N PHE A 216 -42.21 9.82 -37.75
CA PHE A 216 -43.54 10.08 -38.32
C PHE A 216 -44.70 10.01 -37.32
N GLY A 217 -44.41 9.70 -36.05
CA GLY A 217 -45.41 9.61 -35.00
C GLY A 217 -46.15 8.28 -34.98
N TYR A 218 -47.41 8.32 -34.55
CA TYR A 218 -48.29 7.15 -34.59
C TYR A 218 -48.83 6.95 -36.00
N TYR A 219 -48.92 5.69 -36.43
CA TYR A 219 -49.43 5.33 -37.75
C TYR A 219 -50.20 4.01 -37.70
N ILE A 220 -51.10 3.85 -38.67
CA ILE A 220 -51.80 2.60 -38.96
C ILE A 220 -51.01 1.86 -40.05
N GLU A 221 -50.51 0.67 -39.73
CA GLU A 221 -49.81 -0.21 -40.66
C GLU A 221 -50.78 -1.25 -41.24
N VAL A 222 -50.85 -1.31 -42.56
CA VAL A 222 -51.68 -2.25 -43.31
C VAL A 222 -50.81 -3.02 -44.30
N ARG A 223 -50.89 -4.35 -44.29
CA ARG A 223 -50.16 -5.20 -45.26
C ARG A 223 -50.65 -4.94 -46.68
N ASN A 224 -49.75 -5.04 -47.66
CA ASN A 224 -50.08 -4.81 -49.08
C ASN A 224 -51.25 -5.66 -49.58
N THR A 225 -51.47 -6.85 -49.00
CA THR A 225 -52.59 -7.76 -49.32
C THR A 225 -53.98 -7.21 -48.98
N HIS A 226 -54.06 -6.16 -48.15
CA HIS A 226 -55.31 -5.53 -47.73
C HIS A 226 -55.38 -4.05 -48.16
N LYS A 227 -54.47 -3.61 -49.05
CA LYS A 227 -54.37 -2.21 -49.48
C LYS A 227 -55.67 -1.69 -50.10
N ASP A 228 -56.35 -2.52 -50.89
CA ASP A 228 -57.59 -2.16 -51.56
C ASP A 228 -58.78 -1.97 -50.59
N LYS A 229 -58.63 -2.38 -49.32
CA LYS A 229 -59.63 -2.22 -48.26
C LYS A 229 -59.40 -0.95 -47.42
N VAL A 230 -58.33 -0.19 -47.70
CA VAL A 230 -58.01 1.04 -46.95
C VAL A 230 -58.95 2.16 -47.40
N PRO A 231 -59.66 2.83 -46.48
CA PRO A 231 -60.53 3.96 -46.84
C PRO A 231 -59.76 5.11 -47.49
N GLU A 232 -60.37 5.78 -48.47
CA GLU A 232 -59.78 6.96 -49.14
C GLU A 232 -59.55 8.15 -48.18
N THR A 233 -60.23 8.16 -47.04
CA THR A 233 -60.09 9.18 -46.00
C THR A 233 -58.78 9.08 -45.21
N TRP A 234 -58.00 8.01 -45.38
CA TRP A 234 -56.74 7.81 -44.69
C TRP A 234 -55.58 8.43 -45.46
N ILE A 235 -54.79 9.26 -44.78
CA ILE A 235 -53.66 9.96 -45.40
C ILE A 235 -52.43 9.05 -45.34
N ARG A 236 -51.90 8.67 -46.50
CA ARG A 236 -50.70 7.83 -46.59
C ARG A 236 -49.45 8.59 -46.13
N LYS A 237 -48.70 8.02 -45.18
CA LYS A 237 -47.46 8.58 -44.61
C LYS A 237 -46.20 7.96 -45.20
N GLN A 238 -46.18 6.64 -45.39
CA GLN A 238 -44.98 5.91 -45.85
C GLN A 238 -45.38 4.61 -46.55
N THR A 239 -44.62 4.23 -47.58
CA THR A 239 -44.73 2.92 -48.26
C THR A 239 -43.52 2.07 -47.91
N LEU A 240 -43.74 0.83 -47.48
CA LEU A 240 -42.72 -0.18 -47.21
C LEU A 240 -42.83 -1.31 -48.25
N VAL A 241 -41.83 -2.19 -48.27
CA VAL A 241 -41.77 -3.34 -49.20
C VAL A 241 -42.99 -4.27 -49.05
N SER A 242 -43.52 -4.43 -47.83
CA SER A 242 -44.61 -5.38 -47.52
C SER A 242 -45.88 -4.75 -46.91
N ALA A 243 -45.89 -3.43 -46.68
CA ALA A 243 -46.99 -2.72 -46.03
C ALA A 243 -47.03 -1.23 -46.41
N GLU A 244 -48.18 -0.60 -46.20
CA GLU A 244 -48.35 0.86 -46.26
C GLU A 244 -48.74 1.40 -44.88
N ARG A 245 -48.26 2.61 -44.56
CA ARG A 245 -48.53 3.32 -43.30
C ARG A 245 -49.40 4.53 -43.56
N TYR A 246 -50.42 4.70 -42.74
CA TYR A 246 -51.41 5.77 -42.87
C TYR A 246 -51.63 6.51 -41.54
N ILE A 247 -52.22 7.69 -41.62
CA ILE A 247 -52.74 8.44 -40.49
C ILE A 247 -54.19 8.88 -40.75
N THR A 248 -54.97 9.01 -39.69
CA THR A 248 -56.32 9.59 -39.72
C THR A 248 -56.34 10.87 -38.89
N GLU A 249 -57.31 11.76 -39.13
CA GLU A 249 -57.46 12.98 -38.32
C GLU A 249 -57.62 12.63 -36.83
N GLU A 250 -58.43 11.62 -36.53
CA GLU A 250 -58.61 11.10 -35.17
C GLU A 250 -57.30 10.58 -34.56
N LEU A 251 -56.49 9.83 -35.30
CA LEU A 251 -55.21 9.33 -34.79
C LEU A 251 -54.23 10.49 -34.53
N LYS A 252 -54.27 11.52 -35.37
CA LYS A 252 -53.44 12.73 -35.23
C LYS A 252 -53.82 13.55 -34.00
N GLU A 253 -55.10 13.77 -33.73
CA GLU A 253 -55.55 14.48 -32.52
C GLU A 253 -55.11 13.76 -31.23
N TYR A 254 -55.19 12.43 -31.20
CA TYR A 254 -54.73 11.64 -30.06
C TYR A 254 -53.21 11.59 -29.96
N GLU A 255 -52.49 11.54 -31.08
CA GLU A 255 -51.03 11.67 -31.10
C GLU A 255 -50.58 12.98 -30.44
N GLU A 256 -51.16 14.12 -30.82
CA GLU A 256 -50.83 15.43 -30.24
C GLU A 256 -51.10 15.47 -28.73
N LYS A 257 -52.21 14.87 -28.28
CA LYS A 257 -52.54 14.76 -26.84
C LYS A 257 -51.55 13.88 -26.08
N ILE A 258 -51.20 12.71 -26.62
CA ILE A 258 -50.31 11.74 -25.98
C ILE A 258 -48.89 12.30 -25.92
N LEU A 259 -48.34 12.75 -27.06
CA LEU A 259 -46.97 13.27 -27.12
C LEU A 259 -46.83 14.55 -26.30
N GLY A 260 -47.81 15.45 -26.34
CA GLY A 260 -47.81 16.65 -25.50
C GLY A 260 -47.88 16.35 -24.01
N ALA A 261 -48.57 15.28 -23.60
CA ALA A 261 -48.55 14.80 -22.23
C ALA A 261 -47.19 14.17 -21.86
N GLU A 262 -46.63 13.31 -22.72
CA GLU A 262 -45.34 12.64 -22.50
C GLU A 262 -44.18 13.64 -22.37
N GLU A 263 -44.12 14.69 -23.20
CA GLU A 263 -43.12 15.76 -23.08
C GLU A 263 -43.24 16.52 -21.75
N LYS A 264 -44.46 16.87 -21.34
CA LYS A 264 -44.71 17.56 -20.05
C LYS A 264 -44.38 16.66 -18.87
N ILE A 265 -44.66 15.36 -18.95
CA ILE A 265 -44.27 14.37 -17.94
C ILE A 265 -42.75 14.38 -17.75
N VAL A 266 -41.98 14.28 -18.83
CA VAL A 266 -40.50 14.25 -18.75
C VAL A 266 -39.95 15.55 -18.18
N SER A 267 -40.48 16.69 -18.61
CA SER A 267 -40.08 18.01 -18.09
C SER A 267 -40.37 18.14 -16.59
N LEU A 268 -41.59 17.80 -16.17
CA LEU A 268 -42.01 17.90 -14.78
C LEU A 268 -41.30 16.89 -13.86
N GLU A 269 -41.12 15.65 -14.30
CA GLU A 269 -40.29 14.67 -13.58
C GLU A 269 -38.86 15.18 -13.40
N THR A 270 -38.29 15.77 -14.45
CA THR A 270 -36.93 16.32 -14.40
C THR A 270 -36.82 17.46 -13.39
N GLN A 271 -37.81 18.36 -13.37
CA GLN A 271 -37.88 19.44 -12.38
C GLN A 271 -37.99 18.91 -10.96
N LEU A 272 -38.91 17.98 -10.70
CA LEU A 272 -39.11 17.38 -9.37
C LEU A 272 -37.86 16.62 -8.89
N TYR A 273 -37.24 15.86 -9.79
CA TYR A 273 -36.00 15.14 -9.49
C TYR A 273 -34.85 16.11 -9.16
N ASN A 274 -34.68 17.18 -9.93
CA ASN A 274 -33.65 18.18 -9.68
C ASN A 274 -33.87 18.90 -8.34
N ALA A 275 -35.13 19.19 -7.97
CA ALA A 275 -35.45 19.76 -6.67
C ALA A 275 -35.12 18.80 -5.49
N LEU A 276 -35.25 17.49 -5.69
CA LEU A 276 -34.76 16.51 -4.73
C LEU A 276 -33.22 16.52 -4.65
N VAL A 277 -32.53 16.53 -5.80
CA VAL A 277 -31.06 16.56 -5.84
C VAL A 277 -30.50 17.82 -5.19
N GLU A 278 -31.12 18.97 -5.41
CA GLU A 278 -30.73 20.23 -4.77
C GLU A 278 -30.83 20.13 -3.23
N SER A 279 -31.87 19.48 -2.72
CA SER A 279 -32.00 19.26 -1.28
C SER A 279 -30.94 18.33 -0.69
N LEU A 280 -30.27 17.50 -1.49
CA LEU A 280 -29.16 16.67 -1.03
C LEU A 280 -27.93 17.51 -0.65
N ILE A 281 -27.79 18.72 -1.20
CA ILE A 281 -26.59 19.56 -1.05
C ILE A 281 -26.27 19.83 0.41
N GLU A 282 -27.30 20.16 1.21
CA GLU A 282 -27.16 20.44 2.64
C GLU A 282 -26.70 19.22 3.46
N TYR A 283 -26.98 18.01 2.97
CA TYR A 283 -26.61 16.76 3.64
C TYR A 283 -25.25 16.21 3.20
N ILE A 284 -24.61 16.78 2.18
CA ILE A 284 -23.31 16.31 1.66
C ILE A 284 -22.26 16.19 2.79
N PRO A 285 -22.03 17.21 3.64
CA PRO A 285 -21.01 17.11 4.70
C PRO A 285 -21.29 15.97 5.68
N THR A 286 -22.55 15.79 6.08
CA THR A 286 -22.99 14.73 7.00
C THR A 286 -22.80 13.35 6.39
N ILE A 287 -23.21 13.18 5.13
CA ILE A 287 -23.09 11.89 4.41
C ILE A 287 -21.62 11.54 4.14
N GLN A 288 -20.76 12.53 3.86
CA GLN A 288 -19.31 12.33 3.79
C GLN A 288 -18.72 11.95 5.17
N GLY A 289 -19.25 12.53 6.25
CA GLY A 289 -18.95 12.12 7.62
C GLY A 289 -19.28 10.65 7.86
N ASN A 290 -20.48 10.20 7.50
CA ASN A 290 -20.88 8.81 7.56
C ASN A 290 -19.94 7.90 6.77
N ALA A 291 -19.65 8.25 5.50
CA ALA A 291 -18.74 7.47 4.66
C ALA A 291 -17.36 7.32 5.31
N THR A 292 -16.84 8.38 5.94
CA THR A 292 -15.56 8.35 6.64
C THR A 292 -15.60 7.43 7.87
N VAL A 293 -16.67 7.49 8.67
CA VAL A 293 -16.82 6.62 9.85
C VAL A 293 -16.99 5.16 9.44
N MET A 294 -17.82 4.88 8.43
CA MET A 294 -18.03 3.52 7.92
C MET A 294 -16.76 2.94 7.29
N ALA A 295 -15.99 3.73 6.53
CA ALA A 295 -14.70 3.32 6.01
C ALA A 295 -13.69 3.01 7.13
N ARG A 296 -13.67 3.80 8.22
CA ARG A 296 -12.84 3.54 9.41
C ARG A 296 -13.24 2.21 10.06
N ALA A 297 -14.54 1.99 10.27
CA ALA A 297 -15.05 0.75 10.85
C ALA A 297 -14.70 -0.47 9.99
N ASP A 298 -14.83 -0.37 8.66
CA ASP A 298 -14.47 -1.41 7.69
C ASP A 298 -12.97 -1.77 7.76
N CYS A 299 -12.08 -0.77 7.84
CA CYS A 299 -10.64 -1.00 8.02
C CYS A 299 -10.32 -1.75 9.34
N LEU A 300 -10.95 -1.36 10.45
CA LEU A 300 -10.71 -1.98 11.76
C LEU A 300 -11.29 -3.40 11.82
N LEU A 301 -12.44 -3.61 11.20
CA LEU A 301 -13.01 -4.93 11.00
C LEU A 301 -12.08 -5.82 10.15
N SER A 302 -11.47 -5.27 9.09
CA SER A 302 -10.46 -5.96 8.28
C SER A 302 -9.27 -6.44 9.11
N PHE A 303 -8.74 -5.58 9.99
CA PHE A 303 -7.66 -5.97 10.92
C PHE A 303 -8.08 -7.08 11.87
N ALA A 304 -9.30 -7.03 12.43
CA ALA A 304 -9.81 -8.07 13.32
C ALA A 304 -9.97 -9.44 12.61
N LYS A 305 -10.45 -9.44 11.35
CA LYS A 305 -10.53 -10.65 10.51
C LYS A 305 -9.16 -11.30 10.34
N ILE A 306 -8.19 -10.49 9.90
CA ILE A 306 -6.82 -10.94 9.66
C ILE A 306 -6.15 -11.42 10.93
N ALA A 307 -6.38 -10.74 12.05
CA ALA A 307 -5.85 -11.16 13.33
C ALA A 307 -6.33 -12.56 13.72
N ARG A 308 -7.60 -12.87 13.49
CA ARG A 308 -8.19 -14.18 13.77
C ARG A 308 -7.70 -15.26 12.81
N GLU A 309 -7.68 -14.97 11.51
CA GLU A 309 -7.23 -15.89 10.46
C GLU A 309 -5.76 -16.27 10.62
N ASN A 310 -4.91 -15.31 11.00
CA ASN A 310 -3.46 -15.45 10.99
C ASN A 310 -2.83 -15.58 12.38
N LYS A 311 -3.66 -15.63 13.44
CA LYS A 311 -3.22 -15.68 14.84
C LYS A 311 -2.26 -14.54 15.16
N TYR A 312 -2.68 -13.31 14.86
CA TYR A 312 -1.93 -12.12 15.26
C TYR A 312 -2.34 -11.69 16.66
N ILE A 313 -1.41 -11.05 17.37
CA ILE A 313 -1.60 -10.60 18.75
C ILE A 313 -1.73 -9.09 18.81
N ARG A 314 -2.44 -8.59 19.83
CA ARG A 314 -2.48 -7.17 20.12
C ARG A 314 -1.09 -6.70 20.57
N PRO A 315 -0.43 -5.74 19.88
CA PRO A 315 0.82 -5.17 20.35
C PRO A 315 0.59 -4.24 21.54
N GLU A 316 1.61 -4.08 22.38
CA GLU A 316 1.70 -3.02 23.40
C GLU A 316 2.43 -1.83 22.78
N ILE A 317 1.74 -0.70 22.58
CA ILE A 317 2.35 0.53 22.07
C ILE A 317 2.69 1.45 23.24
N ASN A 318 3.90 2.00 23.25
CA ASN A 318 4.34 2.83 24.36
C ASN A 318 5.28 3.96 23.93
N GLU A 319 5.55 4.85 24.88
CA GLU A 319 6.45 6.00 24.70
C GLU A 319 7.93 5.65 24.86
N SER A 320 8.27 4.39 25.17
CA SER A 320 9.67 3.98 25.24
C SER A 320 10.34 4.09 23.87
N ASP A 321 11.64 3.92 23.84
CA ASP A 321 12.43 3.82 22.63
C ASP A 321 12.62 2.37 22.17
N ALA A 322 12.19 1.38 22.96
CA ALA A 322 12.48 -0.02 22.72
C ALA A 322 11.52 -0.67 21.72
N ILE A 323 12.04 -1.58 20.89
CA ILE A 323 11.27 -2.50 20.06
C ILE A 323 11.61 -3.90 20.56
N ASP A 324 10.64 -4.59 21.17
CA ASP A 324 10.79 -5.97 21.63
C ASP A 324 9.73 -6.86 20.97
N ILE A 325 10.17 -7.69 20.04
CA ILE A 325 9.33 -8.62 19.29
C ILE A 325 9.75 -10.04 19.66
N LYS A 326 8.83 -10.85 20.18
CA LYS A 326 9.02 -12.28 20.46
C LYS A 326 8.30 -13.13 19.43
N SER A 327 9.00 -14.12 18.88
CA SER A 327 8.48 -15.03 17.85
C SER A 327 7.82 -14.27 16.68
N GLY A 328 8.45 -13.20 16.21
CA GLY A 328 7.95 -12.41 15.08
C GLY A 328 8.01 -13.20 13.77
N ARG A 329 7.04 -12.97 12.89
CA ARG A 329 6.93 -13.60 11.57
C ARG A 329 6.71 -12.54 10.49
N HIS A 330 7.21 -12.78 9.28
CA HIS A 330 6.98 -11.87 8.16
C HIS A 330 5.56 -12.05 7.60
N PRO A 331 4.67 -11.03 7.69
CA PRO A 331 3.24 -11.18 7.41
C PRO A 331 2.88 -11.62 5.98
N VAL A 332 3.73 -11.27 5.00
CA VAL A 332 3.56 -11.70 3.60
C VAL A 332 4.15 -13.09 3.35
N ILE A 333 5.43 -13.30 3.66
CA ILE A 333 6.14 -14.56 3.38
C ILE A 333 5.48 -15.74 4.09
N GLU A 334 4.99 -15.58 5.34
CA GLU A 334 4.30 -16.67 6.04
C GLU A 334 3.04 -17.18 5.32
N LYS A 335 2.46 -16.39 4.40
CA LYS A 335 1.28 -16.76 3.60
C LYS A 335 1.61 -17.26 2.19
N GLN A 336 2.88 -17.15 1.79
CA GLN A 336 3.35 -17.61 0.49
C GLN A 336 4.13 -18.92 0.57
N LEU A 337 4.58 -19.31 1.76
CA LEU A 337 5.23 -20.61 1.96
C LEU A 337 4.24 -21.76 1.74
N PRO A 338 4.71 -22.91 1.22
CA PRO A 338 3.93 -24.14 1.16
C PRO A 338 3.35 -24.56 2.53
N HIS A 339 2.22 -25.26 2.53
CA HIS A 339 1.53 -25.66 3.77
C HIS A 339 2.38 -26.56 4.69
N ASP A 340 3.34 -27.29 4.12
CA ASP A 340 4.27 -28.18 4.79
C ASP A 340 5.56 -27.48 5.27
N GLU A 341 5.76 -26.21 4.91
CA GLU A 341 6.93 -25.42 5.34
C GLU A 341 6.51 -24.25 6.26
N PRO A 342 6.56 -24.41 7.59
CA PRO A 342 6.24 -23.34 8.51
C PRO A 342 7.29 -22.22 8.44
N TYR A 343 6.83 -20.97 8.59
CA TYR A 343 7.73 -19.82 8.75
C TYR A 343 8.49 -19.90 10.07
N ILE A 344 9.81 -19.71 10.04
CA ILE A 344 10.66 -19.73 11.24
C ILE A 344 10.62 -18.37 11.93
N ALA A 345 10.01 -18.33 13.12
CA ALA A 345 9.84 -17.11 13.89
C ALA A 345 11.13 -16.66 14.62
N ASN A 346 11.33 -15.35 14.73
CA ASN A 346 12.54 -14.75 15.27
C ASN A 346 12.25 -13.65 16.29
N ASP A 347 13.12 -13.58 17.30
CA ASP A 347 13.08 -12.53 18.31
C ASP A 347 13.93 -11.35 17.83
N VAL A 348 13.46 -10.13 18.10
CA VAL A 348 14.19 -8.90 17.80
C VAL A 348 14.02 -7.95 18.97
N TYR A 349 15.14 -7.49 19.53
CA TYR A 349 15.18 -6.48 20.58
C TYR A 349 16.04 -5.31 20.11
N LEU A 350 15.57 -4.08 20.22
CA LEU A 350 16.35 -2.87 19.91
C LEU A 350 15.97 -1.77 20.90
N ASP A 351 16.93 -1.09 21.50
CA ASP A 351 16.74 0.11 22.34
C ASP A 351 17.82 1.15 22.01
N ARG A 352 17.93 2.27 22.73
CA ARG A 352 19.04 3.23 22.49
C ARG A 352 20.26 3.02 23.37
N ASP A 353 20.19 2.17 24.39
CA ASP A 353 21.14 2.16 25.48
C ASP A 353 21.97 0.87 25.57
N SER A 354 21.37 -0.28 25.27
CA SER A 354 22.00 -1.60 25.40
C SER A 354 22.23 -2.30 24.06
N GLN A 355 21.28 -2.20 23.13
CA GLN A 355 21.29 -2.86 21.82
C GLN A 355 20.66 -1.93 20.77
N GLN A 356 21.40 -0.89 20.39
CA GLN A 356 21.00 0.08 19.36
C GLN A 356 21.15 -0.47 17.95
N ILE A 357 22.25 -1.19 17.70
CA ILE A 357 22.60 -1.67 16.37
C ILE A 357 22.80 -3.17 16.45
N ILE A 358 22.08 -3.90 15.61
CA ILE A 358 22.32 -5.32 15.39
C ILE A 358 23.07 -5.48 14.07
N ILE A 359 24.26 -6.05 14.12
CA ILE A 359 25.01 -6.47 12.93
C ILE A 359 24.62 -7.93 12.64
N ILE A 360 23.97 -8.16 11.50
CA ILE A 360 23.47 -9.46 11.09
C ILE A 360 24.37 -10.02 10.00
N THR A 361 25.14 -11.05 10.34
CA THR A 361 25.99 -11.78 9.40
C THR A 361 25.36 -13.12 9.01
N GLY A 362 25.84 -13.69 7.91
CA GLY A 362 25.42 -15.00 7.44
C GLY A 362 25.34 -15.06 5.92
N PRO A 363 25.18 -16.25 5.34
CA PRO A 363 25.17 -16.42 3.91
C PRO A 363 24.00 -15.72 3.20
N ASN A 364 24.16 -15.51 1.90
CA ASN A 364 23.06 -15.07 1.05
C ASN A 364 21.95 -16.13 1.06
N MET A 365 20.69 -15.70 0.94
CA MET A 365 19.49 -16.55 1.04
C MET A 365 19.19 -17.13 2.44
N ALA A 366 19.99 -16.80 3.48
CA ALA A 366 19.72 -17.24 4.85
C ALA A 366 18.47 -16.62 5.49
N GLY A 367 17.92 -15.55 4.90
CA GLY A 367 16.72 -14.85 5.42
C GLY A 367 16.99 -13.51 6.10
N LYS A 368 18.20 -12.95 6.00
CA LYS A 368 18.57 -11.63 6.57
C LYS A 368 17.59 -10.52 6.14
N SER A 369 17.40 -10.33 4.84
CA SER A 369 16.49 -9.31 4.29
C SER A 369 15.04 -9.52 4.72
N ALA A 370 14.60 -10.77 4.89
CA ALA A 370 13.26 -11.09 5.38
C ALA A 370 13.09 -10.67 6.84
N LEU A 371 14.09 -10.92 7.69
CA LEU A 371 14.09 -10.50 9.10
C LEU A 371 14.08 -8.98 9.26
N LEU A 372 14.89 -8.28 8.45
CA LEU A 372 14.91 -6.82 8.40
C LEU A 372 13.50 -6.30 8.07
N ARG A 373 12.97 -6.69 6.90
CA ARG A 373 11.65 -6.25 6.45
C ARG A 373 10.55 -6.60 7.45
N GLN A 374 10.57 -7.81 8.02
CA GLN A 374 9.63 -8.23 9.06
C GLN A 374 9.57 -7.24 10.23
N THR A 375 10.72 -6.81 10.74
CA THR A 375 10.78 -5.89 11.89
C THR A 375 10.09 -4.55 11.56
N ALA A 376 10.37 -4.00 10.37
CA ALA A 376 9.72 -2.79 9.90
C ALA A 376 8.21 -2.97 9.68
N LEU A 377 7.80 -4.08 9.06
CA LEU A 377 6.39 -4.39 8.80
C LEU A 377 5.59 -4.55 10.10
N ILE A 378 6.13 -5.24 11.11
CA ILE A 378 5.50 -5.37 12.44
C ILE A 378 5.33 -3.99 13.08
N THR A 379 6.36 -3.15 13.02
CA THR A 379 6.32 -1.78 13.57
C THR A 379 5.26 -0.92 12.86
N ILE A 380 5.18 -1.01 11.53
CA ILE A 380 4.15 -0.31 10.74
C ILE A 380 2.75 -0.81 11.09
N MET A 381 2.55 -2.14 11.14
CA MET A 381 1.27 -2.76 11.49
C MET A 381 0.80 -2.33 12.89
N ALA A 382 1.72 -2.28 13.84
CA ALA A 382 1.47 -1.74 15.18
C ALA A 382 1.02 -0.26 15.11
N GLN A 383 1.76 0.61 14.43
CA GLN A 383 1.46 2.05 14.36
C GLN A 383 0.29 2.45 13.43
N ILE A 384 -0.22 1.54 12.59
CA ILE A 384 -1.52 1.73 11.92
C ILE A 384 -2.70 1.26 12.78
N GLY A 385 -2.44 0.65 13.94
CA GLY A 385 -3.46 0.13 14.87
C GLY A 385 -3.99 -1.25 14.50
N SER A 386 -3.14 -2.10 13.91
CA SER A 386 -3.45 -3.51 13.62
C SER A 386 -2.75 -4.44 14.60
N PHE A 387 -3.30 -5.65 14.76
CA PHE A 387 -2.60 -6.73 15.47
C PHE A 387 -1.43 -7.23 14.61
N VAL A 388 -0.41 -7.79 15.27
CA VAL A 388 0.87 -8.10 14.63
C VAL A 388 1.22 -9.59 14.63
N PRO A 389 1.97 -10.08 13.63
CA PRO A 389 2.40 -11.47 13.51
C PRO A 389 3.54 -11.81 14.49
N ALA A 390 3.22 -11.91 15.78
CA ALA A 390 4.18 -12.25 16.84
C ALA A 390 3.49 -13.10 17.93
N GLU A 391 4.26 -13.57 18.90
CA GLU A 391 3.73 -14.11 20.16
C GLU A 391 3.56 -13.00 21.21
N SER A 392 4.49 -12.04 21.22
CA SER A 392 4.42 -10.81 22.00
C SER A 392 5.15 -9.70 21.25
N ALA A 393 4.63 -8.48 21.31
CA ALA A 393 5.26 -7.31 20.70
C ALA A 393 5.05 -6.08 21.58
N LYS A 394 6.16 -5.47 22.03
CA LYS A 394 6.19 -4.17 22.70
C LYS A 394 6.91 -3.19 21.81
N ILE A 395 6.20 -2.18 21.32
CA ILE A 395 6.69 -1.28 20.28
C ILE A 395 6.67 0.15 20.81
N GLY A 396 7.84 0.65 21.15
CA GLY A 396 8.10 2.07 21.35
C GLY A 396 7.92 2.83 20.03
N LEU A 397 7.24 3.97 20.08
CA LEU A 397 6.90 4.74 18.88
C LEU A 397 8.12 5.09 18.02
N VAL A 398 7.99 4.85 16.71
CA VAL A 398 8.92 5.26 15.67
C VAL A 398 8.36 6.45 14.89
N ASP A 399 9.19 7.43 14.57
CA ASP A 399 8.80 8.64 13.84
C ASP A 399 9.20 8.59 12.36
N LYS A 400 10.21 7.79 12.01
CA LYS A 400 10.73 7.59 10.65
C LYS A 400 11.22 6.16 10.48
N ILE A 401 10.88 5.53 9.36
CA ILE A 401 11.45 4.24 8.98
C ILE A 401 12.22 4.44 7.68
N PHE A 402 13.47 4.01 7.69
CA PHE A 402 14.37 4.08 6.56
C PHE A 402 14.79 2.68 6.17
N THR A 403 14.68 2.35 4.89
CA THR A 403 15.22 1.09 4.37
C THR A 403 16.21 1.36 3.26
N ARG A 404 17.27 0.55 3.23
CA ARG A 404 18.15 0.32 2.10
C ARG A 404 18.17 -1.19 1.89
N VAL A 405 17.21 -1.72 1.13
CA VAL A 405 17.11 -3.16 0.82
C VAL A 405 17.08 -3.34 -0.69
N GLY A 406 18.21 -3.78 -1.25
CA GLY A 406 18.40 -4.08 -2.67
C GLY A 406 18.44 -2.85 -3.59
N ALA A 407 19.33 -2.86 -4.58
CA ALA A 407 19.22 -1.95 -5.72
C ALA A 407 18.27 -2.57 -6.75
N SER A 408 17.19 -1.87 -7.11
CA SER A 408 16.61 -2.04 -8.44
C SER A 408 17.35 -1.07 -9.36
N ASP A 409 18.02 -1.56 -10.39
CA ASP A 409 18.77 -0.72 -11.32
C ASP A 409 17.88 0.41 -11.83
N ASN A 410 18.37 1.64 -11.73
CA ASN A 410 17.71 2.81 -12.30
C ASN A 410 18.40 3.17 -13.62
N ILE A 411 18.41 2.20 -14.55
CA ILE A 411 19.09 2.30 -15.85
C ILE A 411 18.62 3.54 -16.62
N SER A 412 17.37 3.96 -16.41
CA SER A 412 16.76 5.12 -17.07
C SER A 412 17.33 6.48 -16.69
N LEU A 413 18.02 6.62 -15.55
CA LEU A 413 18.59 7.90 -15.08
C LEU A 413 20.11 8.00 -15.30
N GLY A 414 20.78 6.95 -15.80
CA GLY A 414 22.22 6.96 -16.06
C GLY A 414 23.10 7.02 -14.81
N GLU A 415 22.54 6.80 -13.62
CA GLU A 415 23.29 6.78 -12.36
C GLU A 415 23.90 5.39 -12.10
N SER A 416 25.16 5.36 -11.64
CA SER A 416 25.81 4.12 -11.17
C SER A 416 25.05 3.54 -9.97
N THR A 417 24.90 2.22 -9.92
CA THR A 417 24.24 1.51 -8.80
C THR A 417 24.85 1.86 -7.44
N PHE A 418 26.16 2.07 -7.40
CA PHE A 418 26.88 2.51 -6.20
C PHE A 418 26.58 3.97 -5.83
N MET A 419 26.42 4.87 -6.81
CA MET A 419 26.05 6.26 -6.54
C MET A 419 24.63 6.37 -5.97
N VAL A 420 23.67 5.60 -6.53
CA VAL A 420 22.31 5.50 -5.98
C VAL A 420 22.35 5.00 -4.54
N GLU A 421 23.14 3.96 -4.28
CA GLU A 421 23.36 3.42 -2.93
C GLU A 421 23.91 4.46 -1.95
N MET A 422 24.91 5.25 -2.35
CA MET A 422 25.49 6.31 -1.52
C MET A 422 24.52 7.47 -1.29
N ASN A 423 23.74 7.87 -2.31
CA ASN A 423 22.71 8.89 -2.17
C ASN A 423 21.58 8.45 -1.20
N GLU A 424 21.17 7.18 -1.27
CA GLU A 424 20.21 6.60 -0.33
C GLU A 424 20.76 6.60 1.10
N ALA A 425 22.00 6.12 1.29
CA ALA A 425 22.65 6.15 2.60
C ALA A 425 22.79 7.59 3.14
N ALA A 426 23.22 8.54 2.32
CA ALA A 426 23.33 9.94 2.70
C ALA A 426 21.97 10.53 3.10
N ASN A 427 20.90 10.22 2.36
CA ASN A 427 19.55 10.66 2.70
C ASN A 427 19.10 10.12 4.06
N ILE A 428 19.38 8.84 4.37
CA ILE A 428 19.10 8.25 5.68
C ILE A 428 19.85 9.02 6.76
N ILE A 429 21.17 9.11 6.65
CA ILE A 429 22.05 9.73 7.65
C ILE A 429 21.70 11.20 7.91
N ASN A 430 21.37 11.96 6.88
CA ASN A 430 21.00 13.37 7.03
C ASN A 430 19.60 13.57 7.65
N ASN A 431 18.76 12.54 7.71
CA ASN A 431 17.38 12.64 8.17
C ASN A 431 17.05 11.75 9.38
N ILE A 432 18.00 11.01 9.95
CA ILE A 432 17.76 10.21 11.15
C ILE A 432 17.33 11.10 12.34
N SER A 433 16.57 10.50 13.24
CA SER A 433 16.16 11.05 14.53
C SER A 433 16.32 9.98 15.60
N GLU A 434 16.13 10.35 16.86
CA GLU A 434 16.25 9.41 17.96
C GLU A 434 15.19 8.29 17.94
N ARG A 435 14.01 8.55 17.35
CA ARG A 435 12.94 7.55 17.21
C ARG A 435 12.98 6.80 15.87
N SER A 436 14.01 7.03 15.04
CA SER A 436 14.11 6.36 13.74
C SER A 436 14.41 4.87 13.87
N LEU A 437 13.84 4.08 12.95
CA LEU A 437 14.22 2.69 12.68
C LEU A 437 14.89 2.63 11.30
N VAL A 438 16.12 2.13 11.27
CA VAL A 438 16.96 2.09 10.06
C VAL A 438 17.29 0.65 9.70
N LEU A 439 17.14 0.30 8.43
CA LEU A 439 17.41 -1.02 7.90
C LEU A 439 18.42 -0.91 6.77
N PHE A 440 19.65 -1.36 7.00
CA PHE A 440 20.68 -1.48 5.97
C PHE A 440 20.85 -2.94 5.58
N ASP A 441 20.66 -3.24 4.30
CA ASP A 441 20.90 -4.57 3.75
C ASP A 441 22.02 -4.47 2.71
N GLU A 442 23.16 -5.05 3.07
CA GLU A 442 24.30 -5.28 2.18
C GLU A 442 24.92 -4.00 1.60
N LEU A 443 25.01 -2.95 2.43
CA LEU A 443 25.63 -1.67 2.09
C LEU A 443 27.12 -1.82 1.75
N GLY A 444 27.59 -1.13 0.70
CA GLY A 444 28.97 -1.05 0.26
C GLY A 444 29.36 -2.09 -0.81
N ARG A 445 28.41 -2.87 -1.34
CA ARG A 445 28.70 -3.96 -2.29
C ARG A 445 29.12 -3.51 -3.69
N GLY A 446 28.74 -2.31 -4.12
CA GLY A 446 29.00 -1.81 -5.47
C GLY A 446 30.43 -1.32 -5.73
N THR A 447 31.36 -1.48 -4.78
CA THR A 447 32.73 -0.94 -4.85
C THR A 447 33.78 -1.97 -4.40
N SER A 448 35.05 -1.56 -4.34
CA SER A 448 36.15 -2.41 -3.84
C SER A 448 35.86 -2.88 -2.41
N THR A 449 36.29 -4.10 -2.06
CA THR A 449 35.97 -4.71 -0.76
C THR A 449 36.39 -3.83 0.41
N TYR A 450 37.58 -3.24 0.35
CA TYR A 450 38.09 -2.39 1.43
C TYR A 450 37.38 -1.03 1.50
N ASP A 451 37.03 -0.43 0.36
CA ASP A 451 36.22 0.81 0.37
C ASP A 451 34.83 0.53 0.94
N GLY A 452 34.21 -0.57 0.52
CA GLY A 452 32.88 -1.00 0.99
C GLY A 452 32.85 -1.25 2.49
N ILE A 453 33.84 -1.99 3.03
CA ILE A 453 34.00 -2.22 4.48
C ILE A 453 34.20 -0.88 5.20
N SER A 454 35.08 -0.01 4.70
CA SER A 454 35.43 1.26 5.36
C SER A 454 34.23 2.20 5.43
N ILE A 455 33.44 2.28 4.35
CA ILE A 455 32.21 3.08 4.31
C ILE A 455 31.16 2.50 5.26
N ALA A 456 30.91 1.19 5.21
CA ALA A 456 29.94 0.52 6.07
C ALA A 456 30.30 0.71 7.56
N TRP A 457 31.57 0.51 7.92
CA TRP A 457 32.08 0.73 9.27
C TRP A 457 31.87 2.18 9.71
N SER A 458 32.29 3.14 8.89
CA SER A 458 32.18 4.57 9.22
C SER A 458 30.72 5.01 9.39
N ILE A 459 29.80 4.45 8.61
CA ILE A 459 28.36 4.73 8.73
C ILE A 459 27.79 4.17 10.03
N VAL A 460 28.12 2.91 10.37
CA VAL A 460 27.68 2.29 11.63
C VAL A 460 28.25 3.05 12.83
N GLU A 461 29.52 3.42 12.79
CA GLU A 461 30.18 4.25 13.81
C GLU A 461 29.50 5.62 13.93
N TYR A 462 29.21 6.29 12.81
CA TYR A 462 28.54 7.58 12.80
C TYR A 462 27.15 7.50 13.44
N ILE A 463 26.35 6.46 13.15
CA ILE A 463 25.03 6.25 13.76
C ILE A 463 25.16 5.95 15.26
N HIS A 464 26.16 5.15 15.65
CA HIS A 464 26.39 4.82 17.05
C HIS A 464 26.80 6.06 17.86
N GLU A 465 27.77 6.83 17.38
CA GLU A 465 28.33 8.00 18.06
C GLU A 465 27.53 9.30 17.80
N HIS A 466 26.41 9.22 17.08
CA HIS A 466 25.64 10.40 16.75
C HIS A 466 25.18 11.15 18.03
N PRO A 467 25.49 12.45 18.18
CA PRO A 467 25.32 13.15 19.45
C PRO A 467 23.86 13.30 19.88
N ARG A 468 22.94 13.31 18.90
CA ARG A 468 21.50 13.61 19.11
C ARG A 468 20.54 12.63 18.46
N ALA A 469 21.02 11.57 17.80
CA ALA A 469 20.14 10.69 17.02
C ALA A 469 20.64 9.26 17.09
N LYS A 470 20.28 8.58 18.18
CA LYS A 470 20.58 7.15 18.37
C LYS A 470 19.53 6.29 17.68
N ALA A 471 19.50 6.34 16.35
CA ALA A 471 18.54 5.56 15.57
C ALA A 471 18.75 4.06 15.78
N LYS A 472 17.66 3.32 15.99
CA LYS A 472 17.68 1.85 16.10
C LYS A 472 17.98 1.28 14.74
N THR A 473 18.99 0.41 14.63
CA THR A 473 19.51 -0.02 13.34
C THR A 473 19.64 -1.53 13.23
N LEU A 474 19.09 -2.10 12.16
CA LEU A 474 19.39 -3.45 11.70
C LEU A 474 20.34 -3.35 10.51
N PHE A 475 21.54 -3.92 10.65
CA PHE A 475 22.59 -3.84 9.63
C PHE A 475 22.94 -5.26 9.15
N ALA A 476 22.32 -5.72 8.07
CA ALA A 476 22.65 -6.98 7.44
C ALA A 476 23.87 -6.81 6.52
N THR A 477 24.89 -7.65 6.70
CA THR A 477 26.13 -7.54 5.93
C THR A 477 26.75 -8.91 5.62
N HIS A 478 27.66 -8.89 4.65
CA HIS A 478 28.56 -10.00 4.32
C HIS A 478 29.99 -9.76 4.82
N TYR A 479 30.29 -8.53 5.23
CA TYR A 479 31.57 -8.15 5.83
C TYR A 479 31.62 -8.65 7.26
N HIS A 480 32.40 -9.69 7.49
CA HIS A 480 32.60 -10.33 8.79
C HIS A 480 33.55 -9.50 9.67
N GLU A 481 34.33 -8.61 9.06
CA GLU A 481 35.15 -7.61 9.72
C GLU A 481 34.33 -6.71 10.65
N LEU A 482 33.09 -6.39 10.27
CA LEU A 482 32.17 -5.58 11.08
C LEU A 482 31.80 -6.26 12.42
N ASN A 483 31.99 -7.58 12.57
CA ASN A 483 31.76 -8.26 13.85
C ASN A 483 32.70 -7.72 14.95
N GLU A 484 33.88 -7.20 14.59
CA GLU A 484 34.82 -6.62 15.57
C GLU A 484 34.27 -5.36 16.25
N MET A 485 33.27 -4.70 15.66
CA MET A 485 32.66 -3.48 16.22
C MET A 485 32.01 -3.73 17.59
N GLU A 486 31.40 -4.90 17.84
CA GLU A 486 30.78 -5.24 19.13
C GLU A 486 31.79 -5.15 20.30
N LYS A 487 33.08 -5.37 20.06
CA LYS A 487 34.13 -5.27 21.09
C LYS A 487 34.40 -3.82 21.50
N SER A 488 34.21 -2.88 20.59
CA SER A 488 34.58 -1.46 20.76
C SER A 488 33.37 -0.56 21.03
N PHE A 489 32.17 -0.99 20.68
CA PHE A 489 30.95 -0.21 20.75
C PHE A 489 29.88 -0.94 21.56
N LYS A 490 29.61 -0.44 22.77
CA LYS A 490 28.76 -1.13 23.77
C LYS A 490 27.33 -1.44 23.30
N ARG A 491 26.78 -0.60 22.40
CA ARG A 491 25.40 -0.72 21.90
C ARG A 491 25.29 -1.50 20.58
N ILE A 492 26.40 -2.03 20.09
CA ILE A 492 26.43 -2.89 18.90
C ILE A 492 26.43 -4.34 19.38
N LYS A 493 25.55 -5.17 18.79
CA LYS A 493 25.47 -6.60 19.09
C LYS A 493 25.51 -7.41 17.81
N ASN A 494 26.32 -8.46 17.77
CA ASN A 494 26.41 -9.33 16.62
C ASN A 494 25.38 -10.44 16.70
N TYR A 495 24.75 -10.71 15.58
CA TYR A 495 23.89 -11.86 15.38
C TYR A 495 24.20 -12.51 14.03
N ASN A 496 23.90 -13.80 13.93
CA ASN A 496 23.98 -14.53 12.68
C ASN A 496 22.69 -15.31 12.46
N VAL A 497 22.42 -15.62 11.19
CA VAL A 497 21.35 -16.54 10.84
C VAL A 497 21.92 -17.95 10.79
N ALA A 498 21.41 -18.81 11.68
CA ALA A 498 21.97 -20.13 11.91
C ALA A 498 21.90 -21.02 10.65
N VAL A 499 23.00 -21.73 10.43
CA VAL A 499 23.19 -22.66 9.32
C VAL A 499 23.62 -24.00 9.90
N LYS A 500 23.07 -25.09 9.39
CA LYS A 500 23.45 -26.45 9.78
C LYS A 500 23.95 -27.22 8.57
N GLU A 501 25.09 -27.89 8.72
CA GLU A 501 25.61 -28.80 7.70
C GLU A 501 25.24 -30.23 8.07
N ILE A 502 24.59 -30.94 7.15
CA ILE A 502 24.23 -32.36 7.28
C ILE A 502 24.57 -33.04 5.95
N ASP A 503 25.37 -34.11 5.98
CA ASP A 503 25.73 -34.90 4.80
C ASP A 503 26.27 -34.08 3.61
N ASN A 504 27.18 -33.13 3.86
CA ASN A 504 27.70 -32.16 2.87
C ASN A 504 26.62 -31.25 2.22
N LYS A 505 25.43 -31.14 2.83
CA LYS A 505 24.37 -30.21 2.44
C LYS A 505 24.21 -29.14 3.51
N VAL A 506 24.15 -27.90 3.05
CA VAL A 506 23.90 -26.73 3.90
C VAL A 506 22.40 -26.51 4.02
N ILE A 507 21.89 -26.52 5.25
CA ILE A 507 20.48 -26.25 5.57
C ILE A 507 20.42 -24.90 6.29
N PHE A 508 19.69 -23.96 5.70
CA PHE A 508 19.43 -22.67 6.32
C PHE A 508 18.31 -22.82 7.36
N LEU A 509 18.66 -22.72 8.65
CA LEU A 509 17.67 -22.83 9.73
C LEU A 509 16.79 -21.59 9.83
N ARG A 510 17.19 -20.47 9.20
CA ARG A 510 16.47 -19.18 9.20
C ARG A 510 16.19 -18.63 10.61
N LYS A 511 16.93 -19.11 11.62
CA LYS A 511 16.85 -18.67 13.02
C LYS A 511 17.97 -17.68 13.34
N LEU A 512 17.61 -16.53 13.88
CA LEU A 512 18.54 -15.52 14.37
C LEU A 512 19.13 -15.98 15.71
N VAL A 513 20.45 -16.01 15.81
CA VAL A 513 21.18 -16.40 17.02
C VAL A 513 22.27 -15.38 17.35
N PRO A 514 22.59 -15.14 18.63
CA PRO A 514 23.68 -14.24 19.02
C PRO A 514 25.05 -14.69 18.49
N GLY A 515 25.94 -13.72 18.25
CA GLY A 515 27.30 -13.91 17.77
C GLY A 515 27.45 -13.67 16.26
N GLY A 516 28.66 -13.34 15.82
CA GLY A 516 29.00 -13.20 14.40
C GLY A 516 29.37 -14.54 13.74
N SER A 517 29.14 -14.67 12.43
CA SER A 517 29.67 -15.78 11.63
C SER A 517 31.09 -15.46 11.16
N GLU A 518 32.05 -16.38 11.35
CA GLU A 518 33.42 -16.25 10.82
C GLU A 518 33.61 -16.87 9.43
N HIS A 519 32.66 -17.70 8.97
CA HIS A 519 32.81 -18.45 7.71
C HIS A 519 31.86 -17.96 6.62
N SER A 520 32.40 -17.86 5.39
CA SER A 520 31.62 -17.62 4.17
C SER A 520 31.20 -18.95 3.55
N PHE A 521 29.89 -19.13 3.35
CA PHE A 521 29.34 -20.34 2.73
C PHE A 521 29.20 -20.24 1.20
N GLY A 522 29.82 -19.24 0.56
CA GLY A 522 29.64 -18.98 -0.88
C GLY A 522 29.97 -20.18 -1.77
N ILE A 523 31.07 -20.89 -1.49
CA ILE A 523 31.48 -22.08 -2.27
C ILE A 523 30.51 -23.25 -2.05
N HIS A 524 29.96 -23.39 -0.84
CA HIS A 524 28.95 -24.40 -0.52
C HIS A 524 27.63 -24.12 -1.25
N VAL A 525 27.21 -22.86 -1.35
CA VAL A 525 26.04 -22.45 -2.14
C VAL A 525 26.27 -22.75 -3.63
N ALA A 526 27.48 -22.48 -4.15
CA ALA A 526 27.83 -22.83 -5.53
C ALA A 526 27.72 -24.35 -5.78
N LYS A 527 28.17 -25.17 -4.83
CA LYS A 527 28.02 -26.64 -4.89
C LYS A 527 26.54 -27.06 -4.91
N MET A 528 25.69 -26.42 -4.10
CA MET A 528 24.24 -26.67 -4.08
C MET A 528 23.55 -26.26 -5.38
N ALA A 529 24.01 -25.18 -6.02
CA ALA A 529 23.52 -24.74 -7.33
C ALA A 529 23.94 -25.67 -8.48
N GLY A 530 24.68 -26.75 -8.20
CA GLY A 530 25.09 -27.73 -9.21
C GLY A 530 26.39 -27.38 -9.93
N MET A 531 27.21 -26.48 -9.37
CA MET A 531 28.50 -26.14 -9.99
C MET A 531 29.44 -27.37 -10.03
N PRO A 532 30.22 -27.56 -11.12
CA PRO A 532 31.14 -28.67 -11.26
C PRO A 532 32.11 -28.79 -10.07
N GLN A 533 32.32 -30.01 -9.57
CA GLN A 533 33.21 -30.25 -8.42
C GLN A 533 34.65 -29.80 -8.67
N SER A 534 35.12 -29.84 -9.92
CA SER A 534 36.44 -29.33 -10.29
C SER A 534 36.59 -27.83 -10.00
N ILE A 535 35.53 -27.04 -10.21
CA ILE A 535 35.49 -25.61 -9.93
C ILE A 535 35.40 -25.39 -8.41
N THR A 536 34.47 -26.06 -7.71
CA THR A 536 34.30 -25.85 -6.26
C THR A 536 35.56 -26.23 -5.47
N LYS A 537 36.20 -27.36 -5.79
CA LYS A 537 37.47 -27.79 -5.18
C LYS A 537 38.60 -26.81 -5.45
N ARG A 538 38.66 -26.24 -6.66
CA ARG A 538 39.66 -25.22 -7.00
C ARG A 538 39.40 -23.93 -6.23
N SER A 539 38.16 -23.50 -6.11
CA SER A 539 37.76 -22.33 -5.33
C SER A 539 38.10 -22.50 -3.84
N GLU A 540 37.91 -23.69 -3.26
CA GLU A 540 38.31 -24.01 -1.87
C GLU A 540 39.82 -23.85 -1.69
N ALA A 541 40.62 -24.41 -2.58
CA ALA A 541 42.09 -24.28 -2.52
C ALA A 541 42.56 -22.83 -2.67
N ILE A 542 41.91 -22.02 -3.51
CA ILE A 542 42.22 -20.59 -3.65
C ILE A 542 41.84 -19.82 -2.39
N LEU A 543 40.67 -20.10 -1.81
CA LEU A 543 40.20 -19.45 -0.59
C LEU A 543 41.16 -19.72 0.57
N GLU A 544 41.60 -20.97 0.75
CA GLU A 544 42.57 -21.34 1.78
C GLU A 544 43.90 -20.59 1.61
N GLN A 545 44.39 -20.44 0.37
CA GLN A 545 45.58 -19.64 0.08
C GLN A 545 45.40 -18.16 0.45
N MET A 546 44.25 -17.56 0.11
CA MET A 546 43.93 -16.18 0.44
C MET A 546 43.80 -15.94 1.95
N GLU A 547 43.12 -16.82 2.68
CA GLU A 547 43.02 -16.74 4.14
C GLU A 547 44.38 -16.87 4.82
N THR A 548 45.24 -17.76 4.30
CA THR A 548 46.59 -17.97 4.83
C THR A 548 47.49 -16.76 4.56
N ALA A 549 47.39 -16.16 3.37
CA ALA A 549 48.10 -14.93 3.01
C ALA A 549 47.66 -13.75 3.89
N ASN A 550 46.36 -13.59 4.11
CA ASN A 550 45.80 -12.55 4.97
C ASN A 550 46.21 -12.71 6.44
N ARG A 551 46.31 -13.95 6.94
CA ARG A 551 46.85 -14.23 8.28
C ARG A 551 48.35 -13.92 8.40
N ARG A 552 49.15 -14.19 7.36
CA ARG A 552 50.62 -13.97 7.37
C ARG A 552 51.04 -12.51 7.18
N GLN A 553 50.28 -11.71 6.43
CA GLN A 553 50.54 -10.27 6.26
C GLN A 553 50.07 -9.41 7.45
N GLY A 554 49.64 -10.01 8.56
CA GLY A 554 49.28 -9.26 9.78
C GLY A 554 47.99 -8.45 9.64
N ILE A 555 47.05 -8.85 8.79
CA ILE A 555 45.82 -8.10 8.47
C ILE A 555 44.82 -8.05 9.67
N LYS A 556 45.10 -8.75 10.78
CA LYS A 556 44.43 -8.48 12.06
C LYS A 556 44.90 -7.18 12.74
N LYS A 557 46.02 -6.57 12.33
CA LYS A 557 46.57 -5.33 12.91
C LYS A 557 45.90 -4.02 12.46
N PRO A 558 45.57 -3.76 11.17
CA PRO A 558 45.06 -2.44 10.77
C PRO A 558 43.73 -2.07 11.44
N ILE A 559 42.85 -3.03 11.73
CA ILE A 559 41.59 -2.75 12.47
C ILE A 559 41.87 -2.54 13.98
N LYS A 560 42.85 -3.25 14.55
CA LYS A 560 43.32 -2.99 15.92
C LYS A 560 43.93 -1.60 16.06
N ASP A 561 44.69 -1.13 15.07
CA ASP A 561 45.28 0.22 15.07
C ASP A 561 44.22 1.34 14.97
N ILE A 562 43.10 1.09 14.28
CA ILE A 562 41.94 2.01 14.26
C ILE A 562 41.28 2.09 15.65
N VAL A 563 41.22 0.96 16.37
CA VAL A 563 40.62 0.86 17.71
C VAL A 563 41.55 1.40 18.81
N GLU A 564 42.87 1.17 18.72
CA GLU A 564 43.88 1.61 19.70
C GLU A 564 44.18 3.12 19.64
N LYS A 565 43.92 3.80 18.50
CA LYS A 565 44.08 5.27 18.36
C LYS A 565 43.02 6.12 19.07
N ARG A 566 42.16 5.54 19.94
CA ARG A 566 41.09 6.26 20.65
C ARG A 566 41.54 7.00 21.92
N GLU A 567 42.75 6.78 22.41
CA GLU A 567 43.30 7.52 23.55
C GLU A 567 44.25 8.64 23.08
N GLY A 568 43.68 9.79 22.69
CA GLY A 568 44.45 11.04 22.57
C GLY A 568 44.13 11.91 21.36
N TYR A 569 43.50 13.06 21.64
CA TYR A 569 43.57 14.32 20.90
C TYR A 569 43.23 14.37 19.39
N GLN A 570 42.08 14.98 19.10
CA GLN A 570 41.98 16.29 18.41
C GLN A 570 42.92 16.55 17.20
N LEU A 571 42.31 16.62 16.00
CA LEU A 571 42.75 17.36 14.80
C LEU A 571 44.19 17.11 14.30
N SER A 572 44.37 16.03 13.53
CA SER A 572 45.25 16.03 12.34
C SER A 572 45.00 14.75 11.52
N PHE A 573 43.98 14.78 10.65
CA PHE A 573 43.83 13.79 9.60
C PHE A 573 44.06 14.52 8.28
N PHE A 574 45.25 14.30 7.71
CA PHE A 574 45.84 14.69 6.42
C PHE A 574 47.26 15.27 6.60
N GLN A 575 48.18 14.46 7.13
CA GLN A 575 49.58 14.55 6.72
C GLN A 575 49.94 13.20 6.10
N LEU A 576 50.05 13.21 4.76
CA LEU A 576 50.39 12.06 3.93
C LEU A 576 51.90 11.98 3.66
N ASP A 577 52.71 12.61 4.50
CA ASP A 577 54.16 12.63 4.38
C ASP A 577 54.75 12.10 5.68
N ASP A 578 55.06 10.80 5.70
CA ASP A 578 56.04 10.29 6.65
C ASP A 578 57.35 11.07 6.42
N PRO A 579 57.83 11.86 7.39
CA PRO A 579 58.99 12.74 7.19
C PRO A 579 60.23 11.96 6.73
N VAL A 580 60.35 10.70 7.15
CA VAL A 580 61.45 9.82 6.78
C VAL A 580 61.32 9.39 5.31
N LEU A 581 60.11 9.09 4.85
CA LEU A 581 59.87 8.72 3.44
C LEU A 581 60.02 9.92 2.50
N SER A 582 59.59 11.11 2.92
CA SER A 582 59.82 12.35 2.16
C SER A 582 61.31 12.67 2.05
N GLN A 583 62.07 12.50 3.14
CA GLN A 583 63.51 12.70 3.13
C GLN A 583 64.23 11.71 2.20
N VAL A 584 63.84 10.42 2.22
CA VAL A 584 64.38 9.40 1.31
C VAL A 584 64.03 9.70 -0.16
N ARG A 585 62.79 10.11 -0.43
CA ARG A 585 62.34 10.47 -1.78
C ARG A 585 63.17 11.64 -2.33
N ASP A 586 63.34 12.69 -1.54
CA ASP A 586 64.03 13.89 -1.96
C ASP A 586 65.53 13.64 -2.15
N GLU A 587 66.14 12.74 -1.36
CA GLU A 587 67.54 12.35 -1.53
C GLU A 587 67.77 11.49 -2.79
N ILE A 588 66.80 10.65 -3.17
CA ILE A 588 66.84 9.87 -4.42
C ILE A 588 66.64 10.77 -5.65
N LEU A 589 65.69 11.71 -5.60
CA LEU A 589 65.38 12.59 -6.73
C LEU A 589 66.53 13.55 -7.08
N ASN A 590 67.37 13.90 -6.10
CA ASN A 590 68.49 14.82 -6.29
C ASN A 590 69.82 14.13 -6.64
N LEU A 591 69.83 12.80 -6.81
CA LEU A 591 71.04 12.06 -7.20
C LEU A 591 71.24 12.06 -8.72
N ASP A 592 72.38 12.57 -9.18
CA ASP A 592 72.81 12.44 -10.59
C ASP A 592 73.50 11.09 -10.81
N VAL A 593 72.68 10.07 -11.06
CA VAL A 593 73.11 8.67 -11.21
C VAL A 593 74.14 8.47 -12.33
N ASN A 594 74.16 9.35 -13.34
CA ASN A 594 75.03 9.19 -14.50
C ASN A 594 76.49 9.64 -14.25
N ASN A 595 76.72 10.40 -13.17
CA ASN A 595 78.04 10.95 -12.84
C ASN A 595 78.62 10.40 -11.53
N LEU A 596 77.96 9.44 -10.88
CA LEU A 596 78.47 8.82 -9.67
C LEU A 596 79.52 7.75 -9.98
N THR A 597 80.62 7.77 -9.25
CA THR A 597 81.53 6.62 -9.23
C THR A 597 80.89 5.46 -8.46
N PRO A 598 81.28 4.20 -8.73
CA PRO A 598 80.69 3.03 -8.04
C PRO A 598 80.78 3.08 -6.51
N ILE A 599 81.83 3.71 -5.96
CA ILE A 599 82.01 3.87 -4.51
C ILE A 599 81.06 4.92 -3.94
N GLU A 600 80.84 6.03 -4.65
CA GLU A 600 79.91 7.08 -4.23
C GLU A 600 78.45 6.61 -4.25
N ALA A 601 78.07 5.81 -5.26
CA ALA A 601 76.76 5.19 -5.33
C ALA A 601 76.50 4.24 -4.15
N LEU A 602 77.49 3.42 -3.79
CA LEU A 602 77.42 2.53 -2.62
C LEU A 602 77.31 3.30 -1.30
N ASN A 603 78.04 4.41 -1.16
CA ASN A 603 77.96 5.26 0.03
C ASN A 603 76.60 5.95 0.14
N LYS A 604 76.05 6.46 -0.96
CA LYS A 604 74.71 7.08 -0.98
C LYS A 604 73.59 6.10 -0.65
N LEU A 605 73.67 4.87 -1.16
CA LEU A 605 72.73 3.81 -0.76
C LEU A 605 72.84 3.47 0.74
N ASN A 606 74.03 3.53 1.31
CA ASN A 606 74.23 3.30 2.73
C ASN A 606 73.69 4.45 3.60
N GLU A 607 73.76 5.70 3.13
CA GLU A 607 73.14 6.87 3.78
C GLU A 607 71.61 6.78 3.78
N ILE A 608 71.00 6.48 2.62
CA ILE A 608 69.55 6.23 2.51
C ILE A 608 69.12 5.09 3.44
N LYS A 609 69.92 4.01 3.52
CA LYS A 609 69.65 2.88 4.42
C LYS A 609 69.75 3.27 5.90
N LYS A 610 70.57 4.25 6.28
CA LYS A 610 70.62 4.77 7.65
C LYS A 610 69.36 5.57 7.97
N ILE A 611 68.92 6.44 7.06
CA ILE A 611 67.69 7.23 7.22
C ILE A 611 66.47 6.33 7.44
N VAL A 612 66.36 5.23 6.69
CA VAL A 612 65.25 4.26 6.82
C VAL A 612 65.34 3.43 8.11
N LYS A 613 66.53 3.27 8.69
CA LYS A 613 66.74 2.43 9.90
C LYS A 613 66.70 3.20 11.22
N GLY A 614 66.66 4.53 11.17
CA GLY A 614 66.76 5.42 12.33
C GLY A 614 68.21 5.81 12.62
#